data_AF-A0A2U2V4F1-F1
#
_entry.id   AF-A0A2U2V4F1-F1
#
_cell.length_a   1.000
_cell.length_b   1.000
_cell.length_c   1.000
_cell.angle_alpha   90.00
_cell.angle_beta   90.00
_cell.angle_gamma   90.00
#
_symmetry.space_group_name_H-M   'P 1'
#
loop_
_entity.id
_entity.type
_entity.pdbx_description
1 polymer ?
#
loop_
_entity_poly.entity_id
_entity_poly.type
_entity_poly.pdbx_seq_one_letter_code
_entity_poly.pdbx_strand_id
1 'polypeptide(L)'
;MTTSLHQLQFPENFGKTWSKVDEEVLYDMIDYACTVRQIAAELKRRPVSVVKKLAKYLDDDTIQNRITQDFYDVPVRELVHWGLL
;
A
#
# COMPACT_ATOMS: atom_id res chain seq x y z
N MET A 1 14.57 -16.00 32.07
CA MET A 1 14.37 -14.85 31.17
C MET A 1 13.85 -15.40 29.85
N THR A 2 12.55 -15.35 29.62
CA THR A 2 11.93 -15.80 28.36
C THR A 2 12.09 -14.69 27.33
N THR A 3 12.95 -14.91 26.34
CA THR A 3 12.99 -14.11 25.11
C THR A 3 11.61 -14.19 24.45
N SER A 4 10.79 -13.16 24.64
CA SER A 4 9.58 -12.96 23.85
C SER A 4 10.02 -12.66 22.43
N LEU A 5 10.09 -13.70 21.59
CA LEU A 5 10.05 -13.54 20.14
C LEU A 5 8.72 -12.84 19.86
N HIS A 6 8.75 -11.51 19.69
CA HIS A 6 7.65 -10.77 19.10
C HIS A 6 7.25 -11.53 17.84
N GLN A 7 6.14 -12.27 17.93
CA GLN A 7 5.65 -13.07 16.83
C GLN A 7 5.50 -12.12 15.65
N LEU A 8 6.16 -12.42 14.53
CA LEU A 8 5.99 -11.69 13.27
C LEU A 8 4.51 -11.77 12.90
N GLN A 9 3.71 -10.81 13.34
CA GLN A 9 2.30 -10.74 13.01
C GLN A 9 2.21 -10.28 11.56
N PHE A 10 1.87 -11.23 10.69
CA PHE A 10 1.58 -10.93 9.30
C PHE A 10 0.15 -10.42 9.18
N PRO A 11 -0.11 -9.41 8.34
CA PRO A 11 -1.47 -9.02 8.00
C PRO A 11 -2.25 -10.21 7.44
N GLU A 12 -3.57 -10.22 7.64
CA GLU A 12 -4.45 -11.34 7.25
C GLU A 12 -4.32 -11.75 5.77
N ASN A 13 -4.04 -10.78 4.89
CA ASN A 13 -3.92 -10.99 3.45
C ASN A 13 -2.45 -11.04 3.00
N PHE A 14 -1.51 -11.30 3.90
CA PHE A 14 -0.11 -11.52 3.54
C PHE A 14 0.04 -12.70 2.56
N GLY A 15 0.72 -12.45 1.43
CA GLY A 15 0.96 -13.45 0.39
C GLY A 15 -0.26 -13.79 -0.48
N LYS A 16 -1.46 -13.29 -0.16
CA LYS A 16 -2.65 -13.54 -0.99
C LYS A 16 -2.60 -12.72 -2.29
N THR A 17 -3.12 -13.30 -3.36
CA THR A 17 -3.34 -12.60 -4.64
C THR A 17 -4.36 -11.47 -4.45
N TRP A 18 -4.30 -10.46 -5.32
CA TRP A 18 -5.28 -9.38 -5.34
C TRP A 18 -6.56 -9.86 -6.04
N SER A 19 -7.70 -9.70 -5.38
CA SER A 19 -9.01 -9.90 -5.98
C SER A 19 -9.50 -8.62 -6.67
N LYS A 20 -10.52 -8.71 -7.52
CA LYS A 20 -11.17 -7.52 -8.09
C LYS A 20 -11.76 -6.60 -7.01
N VAL A 21 -12.31 -7.19 -5.94
CA VAL A 21 -12.86 -6.43 -4.80
C VAL A 21 -11.75 -5.67 -4.08
N ASP A 22 -10.58 -6.29 -3.88
CA ASP A 22 -9.43 -5.59 -3.26
C ASP A 22 -8.97 -4.40 -4.12
N GLU A 23 -9.08 -4.53 -5.44
CA GLU A 23 -8.74 -3.48 -6.40
C GLU A 23 -9.75 -2.34 -6.39
N GLU A 24 -11.05 -2.64 -6.35
CA GLU A 24 -12.11 -1.63 -6.22
C GLU A 24 -11.94 -0.82 -4.93
N VAL A 25 -11.73 -1.49 -3.79
CA VAL A 25 -11.47 -0.81 -2.50
C VAL A 25 -10.20 0.04 -2.56
N LEU A 26 -9.14 -0.46 -3.21
CA LEU A 26 -7.92 0.33 -3.41
C LEU A 26 -8.22 1.63 -4.16
N TYR A 27 -9.00 1.58 -5.25
CA TYR A 27 -9.31 2.74 -6.07
C TYR A 27 -10.18 3.75 -5.31
N ASP A 28 -11.24 3.29 -4.64
CA ASP A 28 -12.10 4.15 -3.82
C ASP A 28 -11.28 4.89 -2.76
N MET A 29 -10.37 4.21 -2.08
CA MET A 29 -9.52 4.82 -1.06
C MET A 29 -8.52 5.83 -1.63
N ILE A 30 -8.01 5.64 -2.85
CA ILE A 30 -7.17 6.63 -3.52
C ILE A 30 -7.97 7.91 -3.78
N ASP A 31 -9.22 7.77 -4.25
CA ASP A 31 -10.13 8.90 -4.50
C ASP A 31 -10.47 9.66 -3.20
N TYR A 32 -10.59 8.93 -2.07
CA TYR A 32 -10.75 9.52 -0.74
C TYR A 32 -9.45 10.07 -0.12
N ALA A 33 -8.37 10.19 -0.90
CA ALA A 33 -7.09 10.73 -0.45
C ALA A 33 -6.42 9.91 0.67
N CYS A 34 -6.70 8.61 0.76
CA CYS A 34 -6.08 7.77 1.77
C CYS A 34 -4.58 7.61 1.52
N THR A 35 -3.84 7.40 2.60
CA THR A 35 -2.41 7.11 2.59
C THR A 35 -2.15 5.61 2.33
N VAL A 36 -0.93 5.25 1.96
CA VAL A 36 -0.54 3.83 1.81
C VAL A 36 -0.79 3.05 3.10
N ARG A 37 -0.55 3.65 4.27
CA ARG A 37 -0.77 2.99 5.57
C ARG A 37 -2.25 2.71 5.81
N GLN A 38 -3.13 3.66 5.51
CA GLN A 38 -4.57 3.49 5.67
C GLN A 38 -5.10 2.39 4.75
N ILE A 39 -4.71 2.42 3.48
CA ILE A 39 -5.08 1.40 2.49
C ILE A 39 -4.58 0.02 2.92
N ALA A 40 -3.33 -0.07 3.38
CA ALA A 40 -2.75 -1.34 3.83
C ALA A 40 -3.48 -1.90 5.05
N ALA A 41 -3.90 -1.03 5.98
CA ALA A 41 -4.69 -1.43 7.14
C ALA A 41 -6.06 -1.98 6.72
N GLU A 42 -6.77 -1.25 5.85
CA GLU A 42 -8.10 -1.64 5.36
C GLU A 42 -8.08 -2.96 4.61
N LEU A 43 -7.15 -3.10 3.65
CA LEU A 43 -6.99 -4.33 2.87
C LEU A 43 -6.27 -5.44 3.65
N LYS A 44 -5.89 -5.19 4.90
CA LYS A 44 -5.13 -6.10 5.76
C LYS A 44 -3.90 -6.67 5.05
N ARG A 45 -3.17 -5.80 4.35
CA ARG A 45 -1.96 -6.10 3.57
C ARG A 45 -0.76 -5.36 4.14
N ARG A 46 0.44 -5.71 3.68
CA ARG A 46 1.63 -4.89 3.97
C ARG A 46 1.63 -3.66 3.05
N PRO A 47 2.08 -2.49 3.53
CA PRO A 47 2.25 -1.30 2.71
C PRO A 47 3.02 -1.54 1.41
N VAL A 48 4.10 -2.33 1.45
CA VAL A 48 4.88 -2.69 0.25
C VAL A 48 4.05 -3.44 -0.81
N SER A 49 3.05 -4.22 -0.40
CA SER A 49 2.14 -4.89 -1.34
C SER A 49 1.20 -3.88 -2.01
N VAL A 50 0.79 -2.85 -1.29
CA VAL A 50 -0.04 -1.75 -1.82
C VAL A 50 0.77 -0.93 -2.81
N VAL A 51 2.01 -0.53 -2.47
CA VAL A 51 2.90 0.21 -3.38
C VAL A 51 3.14 -0.55 -4.68
N LYS A 52 3.40 -1.86 -4.62
CA LYS A 52 3.53 -2.70 -5.83
C LYS A 52 2.26 -2.74 -6.66
N LYS A 53 1.08 -2.66 -6.04
CA LYS A 53 -0.18 -2.65 -6.76
C LYS A 53 -0.45 -1.28 -7.39
N LEU A 54 -0.11 -0.19 -6.69
CA LEU A 54 -0.16 1.18 -7.20
C LEU A 54 0.74 1.34 -8.44
N ALA A 55 1.96 0.82 -8.40
CA ALA A 55 2.86 0.84 -9.56
C ALA A 55 2.22 0.21 -10.81
N LYS A 56 1.55 -0.94 -10.64
CA LYS A 56 0.83 -1.59 -11.74
C LYS A 56 -0.41 -0.82 -12.21
N TYR A 57 -1.11 -0.17 -11.28
CA TYR A 57 -2.30 0.63 -11.60
C TYR A 57 -1.93 1.86 -12.43
N LEU A 58 -0.81 2.51 -12.08
CA LEU A 58 -0.32 3.72 -12.73
C LEU A 58 0.58 3.43 -13.94
N ASP A 59 0.86 2.16 -14.21
CA ASP A 59 1.86 1.71 -15.19
C ASP A 59 3.23 2.40 -15.00
N ASP A 60 3.60 2.65 -13.73
CA ASP A 60 4.84 3.32 -13.34
C ASP A 60 5.56 2.53 -12.23
N ASP A 61 6.50 1.68 -12.66
CA ASP A 61 7.34 0.91 -11.75
C ASP A 61 8.34 1.77 -10.97
N THR A 62 8.61 3.01 -11.41
CA THR A 62 9.53 3.92 -10.69
C THR A 62 8.96 4.37 -9.36
N ILE A 63 7.63 4.32 -9.19
CA ILE A 63 6.93 4.63 -7.93
C ILE A 63 7.42 3.76 -6.78
N GLN A 64 7.82 2.52 -7.05
CA GLN A 64 8.36 1.63 -6.02
C GLN A 64 9.65 2.18 -5.38
N ASN A 65 10.41 3.00 -6.11
CA ASN A 65 11.62 3.66 -5.61
C ASN A 65 11.31 5.03 -4.97
N ARG A 66 10.18 5.67 -5.35
CA ARG A 66 9.77 6.99 -4.83
C ARG A 66 8.99 6.89 -3.53
N ILE A 67 8.06 5.94 -3.42
CA ILE A 67 7.23 5.73 -2.23
C ILE A 67 7.97 4.80 -1.26
N THR A 68 8.96 5.36 -0.57
CA THR A 68 9.61 4.73 0.58
C THR A 68 8.70 4.76 1.81
N GLN A 69 9.10 4.08 2.89
CA GLN A 69 8.32 4.02 4.14
C GLN A 69 8.00 5.40 4.73
N ASP A 70 8.87 6.39 4.49
CA ASP A 70 8.70 7.77 4.96
C ASP A 70 7.49 8.46 4.32
N PHE A 71 7.03 7.98 3.16
CA PHE A 71 5.89 8.53 2.44
C PHE A 71 4.59 7.75 2.67
N TYR A 72 4.58 6.72 3.53
CA TYR A 72 3.38 5.91 3.75
C TYR A 72 2.22 6.64 4.42
N ASP A 73 2.52 7.80 5.01
CA ASP A 73 1.55 8.69 5.66
C ASP A 73 1.20 9.92 4.82
N VAL A 74 1.68 9.99 3.57
CA VAL A 74 1.27 10.99 2.58
C VAL A 74 0.10 10.43 1.75
N PRO A 75 -0.95 11.22 1.46
CA PRO A 75 -2.03 10.81 0.58
C PRO A 75 -1.52 10.30 -0.77
N VAL A 76 -1.99 9.13 -1.21
CA VAL A 76 -1.48 8.50 -2.44
C VAL A 76 -1.65 9.42 -3.64
N ARG A 77 -2.80 10.11 -3.75
CA ARG A 77 -3.04 11.06 -4.84
C ARG A 77 -1.99 12.18 -4.93
N GLU A 78 -1.41 12.60 -3.81
CA GLU A 78 -0.36 13.65 -3.80
C GLU A 78 0.97 13.09 -4.30
N LEU A 79 1.29 11.84 -3.92
CA LEU A 79 2.46 11.13 -4.42
C LEU A 79 2.39 10.86 -5.93
N VAL A 80 1.19 10.58 -6.43
CA VAL A 80 0.92 10.43 -7.88
C VAL A 80 1.00 11.79 -8.57
N HIS A 81 0.44 12.86 -7.99
CA HIS A 81 0.51 14.21 -8.56
C HIS A 81 1.95 14.75 -8.65
N TRP A 82 2.87 14.29 -7.81
CA TRP A 82 4.29 14.65 -7.88
C TRP A 82 5.06 13.92 -8.99
N GLY A 83 4.43 12.96 -9.68
CA GLY A 83 4.88 12.39 -10.95
C GLY A 83 4.03 12.92 -12.11
N LEU A 84 4.46 14.04 -12.70
CA LEU A 84 3.85 14.68 -13.87
C LEU A 84 3.46 13.68 -14.97
N LEU A 85 2.21 13.78 -15.44
CA LEU A 85 1.81 13.42 -16.81
C LEU A 85 2.76 14.02 -17.84
#